data_AF-A0A510L945-F1
#
_entry.id   AF-A0A510L945-F1
#
_cell.length_a   1.000
_cell.length_b   1.000
_cell.length_c   1.000
_cell.angle_alpha   90.00
_cell.angle_beta   90.00
_cell.angle_gamma   90.00
#
_symmetry.space_group_name_H-M   'P 1'
#
loop_
_entity.id
_entity.type
_entity.pdbx_description
1 polymer ?
#
loop_
_entity_poly.entity_id
_entity_poly.type
_entity_poly.pdbx_seq_one_letter_code
_entity_poly.pdbx_strand_id
1 'polypeptide(L)' 'MKNIFKILILILVGLSMIGCSLLDEVNREDQERGRTCYKDQYGNVFCEDTK' A
#
# COMPACT_ATOMS: atom_id res chain seq x y z
N MET A 1 27.20 0.67 17.22
CA MET A 1 26.01 -0.17 16.90
C MET A 1 24.67 0.42 17.36
N LYS A 2 24.59 1.08 18.53
CA LYS A 2 23.33 1.60 19.10
C LYS A 2 22.63 2.71 18.27
N ASN A 3 23.38 3.44 17.44
CA ASN A 3 22.87 4.56 16.63
C ASN A 3 22.32 4.12 15.27
N ILE A 4 22.84 3.03 14.70
CA ILE A 4 22.37 2.48 13.41
C ILE A 4 20.93 1.98 13.55
N PHE A 5 20.61 1.29 14.65
CA PHE A 5 19.25 0.84 14.96
C PHE A 5 18.24 2.00 15.02
N LYS A 6 18.65 3.16 15.55
CA LYS A 6 17.78 4.34 15.60
C LYS A 6 17.47 4.90 14.21
N ILE A 7 18.47 4.92 13.32
CA ILE A 7 18.30 5.39 11.94
C ILE A 7 17.39 4.45 11.14
N LEU A 8 17.56 3.12 11.30
CA LEU A 8 16.72 2.12 10.66
C LEU A 8 15.24 2.26 11.06
N ILE A 9 14.97 2.49 12.34
CA ILE A 9 13.60 2.71 12.84
C ILE A 9 13.00 3.98 12.25
N LEU A 10 13.76 5.08 12.17
CA LEU A 10 13.27 6.33 11.57
C LEU A 10 12.92 6.16 10.09
N ILE A 11 13.73 5.42 9.34
CA ILE A 11 13.47 5.14 7.92
C ILE A 11 12.21 4.28 7.75
N LEU A 12 12.04 3.22 8.55
CA LEU A 12 10.85 2.37 8.51
C LEU A 12 9.56 3.14 8.81
N VAL A 13 9.59 4.01 9.82
CA VAL A 13 8.45 4.88 10.16
C VAL A 13 8.16 5.86 9.03
N GLY A 14 9.19 6.51 8.46
CA GLY A 14 9.01 7.42 7.32
C GLY A 14 8.41 6.74 6.08
N LEU A 15 8.88 5.54 5.73
CA LEU A 15 8.35 4.76 4.62
C LEU A 15 6.88 4.34 4.83
N SER A 16 6.48 4.03 6.07
CA SER A 16 5.10 3.66 6.39
C SER A 16 4.11 4.80 6.17
N MET A 17 4.53 6.04 6.41
CA MET A 17 3.68 7.23 6.21
C MET A 17 3.49 7.56 4.72
N ILE A 18 4.51 7.31 3.90
CA ILE A 18 4.42 7.53 2.44
C ILE A 18 3.52 6.48 1.78
N GLY A 19 3.53 5.25 2.30
CA GLY A 19 2.73 4.13 1.76
C GLY A 19 1.22 4.33 1.87
N CYS A 20 0.72 4.96 2.95
CA CYS A 20 -0.73 5.19 3.09
C CYS A 20 -1.28 6.16 2.04
N SER A 21 -0.57 7.25 1.73
CA SER A 21 -1.05 8.25 0.76
C SER A 21 -0.97 7.75 -0.69
N LEU A 22 -0.01 6.86 -1.02
CA LEU A 22 0.11 6.27 -2.35
C LEU A 22 -0.97 5.23 -2.67
N LEU A 23 -1.57 4.60 -1.64
CA LEU A 23 -2.62 3.59 -1.82
C LEU A 23 -4.00 4.20 -2.11
N ASP A 24 -4.26 5.42 -1.64
CA ASP A 24 -5.53 6.11 -1.91
C ASP A 24 -5.66 6.57 -3.38
N GLU A 25 -4.55 6.87 -4.05
CA GLU A 25 -4.55 7.35 -5.44
C GLU A 25 -4.75 6.19 -6.45
N VAL A 26 -4.19 5.01 -6.16
CA VAL A 26 -4.36 3.79 -6.98
C VAL A 26 -5.82 3.31 -6.97
N ASN A 27 -6.50 3.38 -5.82
CA ASN A 27 -7.90 2.95 -5.71
C ASN A 27 -8.87 3.79 -6.55
N ARG A 28 -8.54 5.06 -6.87
CA ARG A 28 -9.40 5.90 -7.73
C ARG A 28 -9.28 5.56 -9.21
N GLU A 29 -8.08 5.21 -9.70
CA GLU A 29 -7.90 4.80 -11.11
C GLU A 29 -8.60 3.47 -11.43
N ASP A 30 -8.63 2.54 -10.46
CA ASP A 30 -9.27 1.22 -10.65
C ASP A 30 -10.80 1.34 -10.75
N GLN A 31 -11.41 2.25 -9.99
CA GLN A 31 -12.83 2.56 -10.13
C GLN A 31 -13.18 3.12 -11.51
N GLU A 32 -12.30 3.92 -12.13
CA GLU A 32 -12.52 4.48 -13.47
C GLU A 32 -12.34 3.44 -14.58
N ARG A 33 -11.46 2.45 -14.40
CA ARG A 33 -11.28 1.32 -15.33
C ARG A 33 -12.33 0.20 -15.16
N GLY A 34 -13.23 0.30 -14.18
CA GLY A 34 -14.22 -0.73 -13.90
C GLY A 34 -13.57 -2.00 -13.35
N ARG A 35 -12.50 -1.88 -12.57
CA ARG A 35 -11.86 -3.01 -11.88
C ARG A 35 -11.96 -2.79 -10.38
N THR A 36 -12.36 -3.82 -9.64
CA THR A 36 -12.33 -3.79 -8.17
C THR A 36 -11.30 -4.80 -7.70
N CYS A 37 -10.25 -4.32 -7.04
CA CYS A 37 -9.22 -5.18 -6.47
C CYS A 37 -9.49 -5.41 -4.99
N TYR A 38 -9.53 -6.68 -4.60
CA TYR A 38 -9.74 -7.14 -3.23
C TYR A 38 -8.44 -7.74 -2.71
N LYS A 39 -8.22 -7.60 -1.39
CA LYS A 39 -7.11 -8.24 -0.69
C LYS A 39 -7.65 -9.22 0.33
N ASP A 40 -7.23 -10.47 0.24
CA ASP A 40 -7.63 -11.49 1.20
C ASP A 40 -6.81 -11.42 2.50
N GLN A 41 -7.25 -12.19 3.50
CA GLN A 41 -6.58 -12.30 4.80
C GLN A 41 -5.18 -12.95 4.75
N TYR A 42 -4.82 -13.58 3.63
CA TYR A 42 -3.52 -14.21 3.39
C TYR A 42 -2.59 -13.31 2.59
N GLY A 43 -3.03 -12.11 2.22
CA GLY A 43 -2.26 -11.12 1.47
C GLY A 43 -2.31 -11.27 -0.04
N ASN A 44 -3.13 -12.18 -0.57
CA ASN A 44 -3.34 -12.31 -2.02
C ASN A 44 -4.23 -11.17 -2.50
N VAL A 45 -3.84 -10.55 -3.61
CA VAL A 45 -4.60 -9.48 -4.28
C VAL A 45 -5.19 -10.05 -5.55
N PHE A 46 -6.51 -9.89 -5.73
CA PHE A 46 -7.21 -10.29 -6.94
C PHE A 46 -8.10 -9.15 -7.41
N CYS A 47 -8.23 -8.99 -8.73
CA CYS A 47 -9.00 -7.90 -9.33
C CYS A 47 -10.11 -8.48 -10.19
N GLU A 48 -11.32 -8.00 -9.94
CA GLU A 48 -12.52 -8.35 -10.70
C GLU A 48 -12.87 -7.21 -11.64
N ASP A 49 -13.11 -7.54 -12.91
CA ASP A 49 -13.72 -6.63 -13.87
C ASP A 49 -15.22 -6.49 -13.53
N THR A 50 -15.68 -5.28 -13.23
CA THR A 50 -17.08 -4.95 -12.93
C THR A 50 -17.84 -4.42 -14.15
N LYS A 51 -17.26 -4.54 -15.36
CA LYS A 51 -17.78 -3.98 -16.61
C LYS A 51 -17.81 -4.99 -17.76
#